data_AF-A0A930EJP6-F1
#
_entry.id   AF-A0A930EJP6-F1
#
_cell.length_a   1.000
_cell.length_b   1.000
_cell.length_c   1.000
_cell.angle_alpha   90.00
_cell.angle_beta   90.00
_cell.angle_gamma   90.00
#
_symmetry.space_group_name_H-M   'P 1'
#
loop_
_entity.id
_entity.type
_entity.pdbx_description
1 polymer ?
#
loop_
_entity_poly.entity_id
_entity_poly.type
_entity_poly.pdbx_seq_one_letter_code
_entity_poly.pdbx_strand_id
1 'polypeptide(L)' 'VEVVITALYNYFIKHPEKLPELYREVALEDGNATAVKDYVSGMTDRYAISLYSDLFVPRGWTEFK' A
#
# COMPACT_ATOMS: atom_id res chain seq x y z
N VAL A 1 4.39 4.44 -12.54
CA VAL A 1 3.62 3.42 -11.78
C VAL A 1 4.52 2.50 -10.99
N GLU A 2 5.61 1.98 -11.57
CA GLU A 2 6.57 1.10 -10.88
C GLU A 2 7.04 1.63 -9.52
N VAL A 3 7.44 2.91 -9.43
CA VAL A 3 7.85 3.54 -8.16
C VAL A 3 6.75 3.48 -7.09
N VAL A 4 5.50 3.76 -7.48
CA VAL A 4 4.34 3.76 -6.57
C VAL A 4 4.08 2.34 -6.05
N ILE A 5 4.02 1.36 -6.96
CA ILE A 5 3.78 -0.04 -6.61
C ILE A 5 4.87 -0.57 -5.68
N THR A 6 6.14 -0.35 -6.02
CA THR A 6 7.28 -0.81 -5.23
C THR A 6 7.30 -0.16 -3.84
N ALA A 7 6.99 1.13 -3.74
CA ALA A 7 6.91 1.83 -2.45
C ALA A 7 5.78 1.30 -1.56
N LEU A 8 4.58 1.11 -2.13
CA LEU A 8 3.44 0.57 -1.41
C LEU A 8 3.69 -0.88 -0.96
N TYR A 9 4.22 -1.72 -1.84
CA TYR A 9 4.59 -3.09 -1.51
C TYR A 9 5.58 -3.12 -0.34
N ASN A 10 6.68 -2.36 -0.43
CA ASN A 10 7.69 -2.32 0.62
C ASN A 10 7.16 -1.77 1.95
N TYR A 11 6.22 -0.83 1.90
CA TYR A 11 5.57 -0.30 3.10
C TYR A 11 4.77 -1.39 3.82
N PHE A 12 3.87 -2.08 3.12
CA PHE A 12 3.03 -3.09 3.75
C PHE A 12 3.79 -4.37 4.12
N ILE A 13 4.90 -4.68 3.46
CA ILE A 13 5.81 -5.76 3.92
C ILE A 13 6.41 -5.44 5.29
N LYS A 14 6.79 -4.17 5.52
CA LYS A 14 7.33 -3.71 6.81
C LYS A 14 6.24 -3.49 7.87
N HIS A 15 5.02 -3.24 7.42
CA HIS A 15 3.88 -2.88 8.25
C HIS A 15 2.63 -3.73 7.90
N PRO A 16 2.68 -5.06 8.04
CA PRO A 16 1.55 -5.93 7.70
C PRO A 16 0.30 -5.62 8.53
N GLU A 17 0.44 -5.05 9.72
CA GLU A 17 -0.67 -4.59 10.57
C GLU A 17 -1.48 -3.44 9.96
N LYS A 18 -0.91 -2.73 8.97
CA LYS A 18 -1.57 -1.65 8.24
C LYS A 18 -2.39 -2.14 7.05
N LEU A 19 -2.29 -3.42 6.69
CA LEU A 19 -3.17 -4.01 5.69
C LEU A 19 -4.63 -3.94 6.13
N PRO A 20 -5.59 -3.85 5.20
CA PRO A 20 -7.00 -4.04 5.52
C PRO A 20 -7.24 -5.42 6.15
N GLU A 21 -8.29 -5.55 6.94
CA GLU A 21 -8.58 -6.74 7.74
C GLU A 21 -8.56 -8.04 6.94
N LEU A 22 -9.25 -8.05 5.80
CA LEU A 22 -9.26 -9.18 4.86
C LEU A 22 -7.85 -9.65 4.49
N TYR A 23 -6.94 -8.73 4.20
CA TYR A 23 -5.57 -9.07 3.81
C TYR A 23 -4.68 -9.42 5.01
N ARG A 24 -5.03 -8.98 6.23
CA ARG A 24 -4.36 -9.46 7.44
C ARG A 24 -4.70 -10.92 7.72
N GLU A 25 -5.92 -11.35 7.45
CA GLU A 25 -6.31 -12.77 7.54
C GLU A 25 -5.51 -13.60 6.52
N VAL A 26 -5.44 -13.15 5.26
CA VAL A 26 -4.59 -13.78 4.24
C VAL A 26 -3.12 -13.79 4.67
N ALA A 27 -2.63 -12.75 5.35
CA ALA A 27 -1.25 -12.72 5.83
C ALA A 27 -0.96 -13.78 6.90
N LEU A 28 -1.96 -14.13 7.72
CA LEU A 28 -1.85 -15.18 8.74
C LEU A 28 -1.89 -16.59 8.11
N GLU A 29 -2.67 -16.76 7.04
CA GLU A 29 -2.84 -18.05 6.36
C GLU A 29 -1.74 -18.33 5.32
N ASP A 30 -1.50 -17.36 4.43
CA ASP A 30 -0.66 -17.50 3.23
C ASP A 30 0.63 -16.67 3.27
N GLY A 31 0.83 -15.90 4.34
CA GLY A 31 2.02 -15.10 4.59
C GLY A 31 1.95 -13.65 4.06
N ASN A 32 2.74 -12.78 4.70
CA ASN A 32 2.75 -11.34 4.43
C ASN A 32 3.00 -11.00 2.95
N ALA A 33 3.93 -11.70 2.28
CA ALA A 33 4.25 -11.40 0.89
C ALA A 33 3.07 -11.63 -0.06
N THR A 34 2.31 -12.72 0.16
CA THR A 34 1.12 -13.06 -0.61
C THR A 34 0.03 -12.01 -0.39
N ALA A 35 -0.30 -11.72 0.86
CA ALA A 35 -1.31 -10.73 1.22
C ALA A 35 -1.01 -9.33 0.66
N VAL A 36 0.25 -8.88 0.75
CA VAL A 36 0.66 -7.58 0.24
C VAL A 36 0.59 -7.54 -1.30
N LYS A 37 1.02 -8.60 -1.98
CA LYS A 37 0.92 -8.72 -3.44
C LYS A 37 -0.53 -8.62 -3.89
N ASP A 38 -1.43 -9.35 -3.24
CA ASP A 38 -2.85 -9.36 -3.59
C ASP A 38 -3.51 -8.01 -3.32
N TYR A 39 -3.16 -7.37 -2.20
CA TYR A 39 -3.67 -6.04 -1.90
C TYR A 39 -3.20 -4.99 -2.91
N VAL A 40 -1.89 -4.96 -3.23
CA VAL A 40 -1.32 -3.98 -4.16
C VAL A 40 -1.79 -4.22 -5.59
N SER A 41 -1.89 -5.47 -6.03
CA SER A 41 -2.38 -5.80 -7.38
C SER A 41 -3.88 -5.52 -7.56
N GLY A 42 -4.67 -5.54 -6.49
CA GLY A 42 -6.08 -5.18 -6.49
C GLY A 42 -6.37 -3.67 -6.49
N MET A 43 -5.34 -2.82 -6.39
CA MET A 43 -5.53 -1.37 -6.38
C MET A 43 -5.83 -0.82 -7.78
N THR A 44 -6.76 0.12 -7.87
CA THR A 44 -6.85 0.99 -9.04
C THR A 44 -5.71 2.01 -9.04
N ASP A 45 -5.25 2.46 -10.20
CA ASP A 45 -4.18 3.47 -10.33
C ASP A 45 -4.46 4.71 -9.47
N ARG A 46 -5.70 5.22 -9.49
CA ARG A 46 -6.11 6.39 -8.71
C ARG A 46 -5.98 6.16 -7.21
N TYR A 47 -6.36 4.97 -6.73
CA TYR A 47 -6.23 4.62 -5.32
C TYR A 47 -4.77 4.49 -4.89
N ALA A 48 -3.96 3.78 -5.69
CA ALA A 48 -2.54 3.61 -5.41
C ALA A 48 -1.80 4.95 -5.34
N ILE A 49 -2.07 5.88 -6.26
CA ILE A 49 -1.49 7.23 -6.25
C ILE A 49 -1.93 8.01 -5.00
N SER A 50 -3.23 8.00 -4.67
CA SER A 50 -3.75 8.69 -3.48
C SER A 50 -3.08 8.18 -2.20
N LEU A 51 -3.06 6.86 -2.02
CA LEU A 51 -2.48 6.23 -0.84
C LEU A 51 -0.98 6.48 -0.75
N TYR A 52 -0.26 6.45 -1.87
CA TYR A 52 1.15 6.82 -1.92
C TYR A 52 1.36 8.27 -1.49
N SER A 53 0.54 9.20 -1.98
CA SER A 53 0.61 10.60 -1.54
C SER A 53 0.37 10.73 -0.04
N ASP A 54 -0.64 10.06 0.50
CA ASP A 54 -0.96 10.13 1.94
C ASP A 54 0.15 9.55 2.83
N LEU A 55 0.86 8.51 2.37
CA LEU A 55 1.89 7.82 3.13
C LEU A 55 3.28 8.47 3.01
N PHE A 56 3.62 9.03 1.86
CA PHE A 56 5.00 9.43 1.54
C PHE A 56 5.17 10.90 1.21
N VAL A 57 4.10 11.64 0.91
CA VAL A 57 4.18 13.06 0.60
C VAL A 57 3.70 13.86 1.82
N PRO A 58 4.53 14.74 2.41
CA PRO A 58 4.09 15.60 3.49
C PRO A 58 2.88 16.43 3.08
N ARG A 59 1.83 16.44 3.90
CA ARG A 59 0.57 17.15 3.61
C ARG A 59 0.75 18.65 3.30
N GLY A 60 1.79 19.28 3.84
CA GLY A 60 2.12 20.68 3.53
C GLY A 60 2.62 20.93 2.10
N TRP A 61 2.94 19.87 1.33
CA TRP A 61 3.41 20.01 -0.06
C TRP A 61 2.28 19.85 -1.08
N THR A 62 1.15 19.25 -0.70
CA THR A 62 -0.01 19.10 -1.59
C THR A 62 -0.89 20.36 -1.64
N GLU A 63 -0.67 21.33 -0.75
CA GLU A 63 -1.40 22.61 -0.70
C GLU A 63 -0.86 23.66 -1.69
N PHE A 64 0.27 23.42 -2.37
CA PHE A 64 0.80 24.32 -3.41
C PHE A 64 0.12 24.16 -4.78
N LYS A 65 -1.13 23.68 -4.80
CA LYS A 65 -1.93 23.56 -6.03
C LYS A 65 -2.77 24.80 -6.27
#